data_AF-A0AAV9QJN1-F1
#
_entry.id   AF-A0AAV9QJN1-F1
#
_cell.length_a   1.000
_cell.length_b   1.000
_cell.length_c   1.000
_cell.angle_alpha   90.00
_cell.angle_beta   90.00
_cell.angle_gamma   90.00
#
_symmetry.space_group_name_H-M   'P 1'
#
loop_
_entity.id
_entity.type
_entity.pdbx_description
1 polymer ?
#
loop_
_entity_poly.entity_id
_entity_poly.type
_entity_poly.pdbx_seq_one_letter_code
_entity_poly.pdbx_strand_id
1 'polypeptide(L)'
;MSGGLKVWEKNPRVQAQVVMLLWWDSTIGLLSREGCLLPYSYLEGLLALEHNMSWSFFGVTGCPRELIVPLIQLANLAEENEKALSMRWTKFDLTLVDEIQQSIINWKNVVLEFDDSISEEEMHHQRDVYHCSEVWRYGLLTYIARVFYWKRHEPPPSKLPYYARLAIEHVNACRHTAPVQRQVLLALFLAGSETTDPFLRQSVRRYCRYWSQQSGYQLFATAASLLDEIWAEAAESLDSVGVWWGSLIDSKQKSQHQKRRFCFG
;
A
#
# COMPACT_ATOMS: atom_id res chain seq x y z
N MET A 1 -34.78 3.51 9.82
CA MET A 1 -33.53 3.13 9.13
C MET A 1 -32.67 4.37 9.05
N SER A 2 -31.73 4.54 9.98
CA SER A 2 -30.79 5.66 9.95
C SER A 2 -29.42 5.08 9.60
N GLY A 3 -29.15 4.98 8.30
CA GLY A 3 -27.86 4.56 7.74
C GLY A 3 -27.32 5.66 6.82
N GLY A 4 -26.00 5.73 6.67
CA GLY A 4 -25.31 6.72 5.82
C GLY A 4 -24.39 7.67 6.58
N LEU A 5 -23.70 8.53 5.83
CA LEU A 5 -22.70 9.53 6.30
C LEU A 5 -23.12 10.27 7.59
N LYS A 6 -24.38 10.71 7.64
CA LYS A 6 -24.98 11.47 8.75
C LYS A 6 -24.95 10.78 10.12
N VAL A 7 -24.79 9.46 10.15
CA VAL A 7 -24.81 8.68 11.40
C VAL A 7 -23.51 8.82 12.20
N TRP A 8 -22.39 9.02 11.51
CA TRP A 8 -21.06 9.00 12.14
C TRP A 8 -20.31 10.35 12.06
N GLU A 9 -20.84 11.32 11.31
CA GLU A 9 -20.30 12.69 11.18
C GLU A 9 -19.99 13.38 12.53
N LYS A 10 -20.66 13.02 13.62
CA LYS A 10 -20.47 13.66 14.94
C LYS A 10 -19.64 12.84 15.93
N ASN A 11 -19.17 11.64 15.56
CA ASN A 11 -18.47 10.75 16.48
C ASN A 11 -17.05 10.42 15.98
N PRO A 12 -15.99 11.03 16.56
CA PRO A 12 -14.61 10.80 16.16
C PRO A 12 -14.17 9.32 16.21
N ARG A 13 -14.69 8.54 17.17
CA ARG A 13 -14.34 7.11 17.27
C ARG A 13 -14.92 6.31 16.12
N VAL A 14 -16.17 6.59 15.78
CA VAL A 14 -16.83 5.90 14.65
C VAL A 14 -16.17 6.33 13.33
N GLN A 15 -15.77 7.60 13.18
CA GLN A 15 -15.00 8.06 12.03
C GLN A 15 -13.69 7.30 11.86
N ALA A 16 -12.89 7.16 12.91
CA ALA A 16 -11.64 6.38 12.85
C ALA A 16 -11.89 4.91 12.47
N GLN A 17 -13.00 4.31 12.92
CA GLN A 17 -13.39 2.97 12.49
C GLN A 17 -13.76 2.92 11.00
N VAL A 18 -14.51 3.92 10.50
CA VAL A 18 -14.84 4.03 9.07
C VAL A 18 -13.57 4.23 8.23
N VAL A 19 -12.61 5.04 8.69
CA VAL A 19 -11.29 5.20 8.05
C VAL A 19 -10.58 3.86 7.94
N MET A 20 -10.54 3.08 9.03
CA MET A 20 -9.89 1.76 9.05
C MET A 20 -10.57 0.79 8.08
N LEU A 21 -11.91 0.76 8.03
CA LEU A 21 -12.67 -0.09 7.10
C LEU A 21 -12.43 0.31 5.65
N LEU A 22 -12.39 1.61 5.38
CA LEU A 22 -12.15 2.15 4.04
C LEU A 22 -10.73 1.87 3.57
N TRP A 23 -9.74 2.07 4.43
CA TRP A 23 -8.36 1.67 4.14
C TRP A 23 -8.25 0.17 3.86
N TRP A 24 -8.84 -0.67 4.70
CA TRP A 24 -8.86 -2.12 4.54
C TRP A 24 -9.52 -2.58 3.24
N ASP A 25 -10.68 -2.00 2.90
CA ASP A 25 -11.38 -2.29 1.66
C ASP A 25 -10.52 -1.95 0.44
N SER A 26 -9.83 -0.81 0.48
CA SER A 26 -8.95 -0.39 -0.61
C SER A 26 -7.65 -1.19 -0.69
N THR A 27 -7.07 -1.64 0.42
CA THR A 27 -5.89 -2.53 0.37
C THR A 27 -6.24 -3.88 -0.24
N ILE A 28 -7.42 -4.43 0.09
CA ILE A 28 -7.95 -5.64 -0.56
C ILE A 28 -8.23 -5.38 -2.04
N GLY A 29 -8.90 -4.26 -2.36
CA GLY A 29 -9.22 -3.87 -3.73
C GLY A 29 -7.98 -3.74 -4.61
N LEU A 30 -6.90 -3.14 -4.10
CA LEU A 30 -5.61 -3.05 -4.79
C LEU A 30 -5.01 -4.44 -5.08
N LEU A 31 -4.96 -5.32 -4.08
CA LEU A 31 -4.29 -6.61 -4.20
C LEU A 31 -5.06 -7.61 -5.07
N SER A 32 -6.39 -7.60 -4.96
CA SER A 32 -7.28 -8.43 -5.76
C SER A 32 -7.55 -7.83 -7.15
N ARG A 33 -7.36 -6.52 -7.30
CA ARG A 33 -7.73 -5.75 -8.51
C ARG A 33 -9.23 -5.88 -8.81
N GLU A 34 -10.05 -5.91 -7.76
CA GLU A 34 -11.52 -6.05 -7.82
C GLU A 34 -12.27 -4.78 -7.38
N GLY A 35 -11.57 -3.66 -7.18
CA GLY A 35 -12.19 -2.40 -6.77
C GLY A 35 -12.56 -2.35 -5.28
N CYS A 36 -13.03 -1.19 -4.84
CA CYS A 36 -13.51 -0.99 -3.47
C CYS A 36 -15.00 -1.35 -3.38
N LEU A 37 -15.39 -2.01 -2.30
CA LEU A 37 -16.81 -2.25 -1.99
C LEU A 37 -17.48 -1.01 -1.39
N LEU A 38 -16.74 -0.21 -0.62
CA LEU A 38 -17.24 0.99 0.01
C LEU A 38 -17.33 2.13 -1.01
N PRO A 39 -18.47 2.85 -1.08
CA PRO A 39 -18.61 3.96 -2.03
C PRO A 39 -17.60 5.08 -1.76
N TYR A 40 -17.07 5.66 -2.84
CA TYR A 40 -16.11 6.78 -2.77
C TYR A 40 -16.60 7.97 -1.93
N SER A 41 -17.91 8.21 -1.86
CA SER A 41 -18.52 9.24 -1.01
C SER A 41 -18.16 9.14 0.49
N TYR A 42 -17.80 7.95 0.99
CA TYR A 42 -17.31 7.79 2.36
C TYR A 42 -15.94 8.45 2.55
N LEU A 43 -15.05 8.35 1.56
CA LEU A 43 -13.77 9.05 1.57
C LEU A 43 -13.99 10.56 1.55
N GLU A 44 -14.84 11.06 0.65
CA GLU A 44 -15.12 12.50 0.54
C GLU A 44 -15.66 13.08 1.86
N GLY A 45 -16.58 12.37 2.51
CA GLY A 45 -17.08 12.74 3.82
C GLY A 45 -15.99 12.78 4.90
N LEU A 46 -15.12 11.77 4.93
CA LEU A 46 -14.00 11.72 5.90
C LEU A 46 -12.95 12.80 5.65
N LEU A 47 -12.62 13.07 4.39
CA LEU A 47 -11.70 14.15 4.01
C LEU A 47 -12.21 15.51 4.51
N ALA A 48 -13.50 15.77 4.40
CA ALA A 48 -14.10 17.01 4.90
C ALA A 48 -14.03 17.17 6.43
N LEU A 49 -13.87 16.06 7.17
CA LEU A 49 -13.94 16.05 8.64
C LEU A 49 -12.57 16.02 9.33
N GLU A 50 -11.50 15.58 8.67
CA GLU A 50 -10.19 15.38 9.33
C GLU A 50 -9.62 16.64 10.01
N HIS A 51 -9.76 17.82 9.40
CA HIS A 51 -9.07 19.04 9.83
C HIS A 51 -9.41 19.52 11.26
N ASN A 52 -10.43 18.96 11.92
CA ASN A 52 -10.90 19.40 13.24
C ASN A 52 -11.04 18.25 14.27
N MET A 53 -10.39 17.10 14.07
CA MET A 53 -10.71 15.88 14.84
C MET A 53 -9.51 15.27 15.55
N SER A 54 -9.81 14.43 16.56
CA SER A 54 -8.83 13.69 17.36
C SER A 54 -8.17 12.51 16.62
N TRP A 55 -8.32 12.43 15.30
CA TRP A 55 -7.78 11.37 14.45
C TRP A 55 -7.32 11.98 13.12
N SER A 56 -6.36 11.34 12.48
CA SER A 56 -5.91 11.64 11.11
C SER A 56 -5.82 10.35 10.30
N PHE A 57 -5.86 10.45 8.96
CA PHE A 57 -5.64 9.30 8.09
C PHE A 57 -4.30 8.63 8.41
N PHE A 58 -3.26 9.44 8.60
CA PHE A 58 -1.95 8.93 8.98
C PHE A 58 -1.97 8.23 10.34
N GLY A 59 -2.61 8.80 11.36
CA GLY A 59 -2.67 8.19 12.68
C GLY A 59 -3.36 6.82 12.67
N VAL A 60 -4.40 6.65 11.84
CA VAL A 60 -5.15 5.38 11.74
C VAL A 60 -4.47 4.37 10.83
N THR A 61 -3.95 4.81 9.68
CA THR A 61 -3.55 3.92 8.56
C THR A 61 -2.06 3.94 8.25
N GLY A 62 -1.30 4.87 8.82
CA GLY A 62 0.09 5.17 8.47
C GLY A 62 0.26 5.77 7.07
N CYS A 63 -0.81 5.96 6.30
CA CYS A 63 -0.80 6.55 4.97
C CYS A 63 -1.19 8.03 5.07
N PRO A 64 -0.40 8.97 4.50
CA PRO A 64 -0.75 10.37 4.44
C PRO A 64 -2.10 10.61 3.75
N ARG A 65 -2.83 11.63 4.18
CA ARG A 65 -4.12 12.04 3.61
C ARG A 65 -4.04 12.18 2.09
N GLU A 66 -2.98 12.82 1.60
CA GLU A 66 -2.73 13.11 0.19
C GLU A 66 -2.47 11.84 -0.64
N LEU A 67 -2.01 10.76 0.00
CA LEU A 67 -1.73 9.48 -0.65
C LEU A 67 -2.88 8.47 -0.50
N ILE A 68 -3.75 8.64 0.50
CA ILE A 68 -4.98 7.86 0.65
C ILE A 68 -5.91 8.03 -0.55
N VAL A 69 -6.03 9.26 -1.07
CA VAL A 69 -6.91 9.54 -2.22
C VAL A 69 -6.45 8.75 -3.46
N PRO A 70 -5.19 8.87 -3.92
CA PRO A 70 -4.62 7.99 -4.94
C PRO A 70 -4.79 6.50 -4.67
N LEU A 71 -4.56 6.04 -3.42
CA LEU A 71 -4.67 4.64 -3.06
C LEU A 71 -6.05 4.06 -3.41
N ILE A 72 -7.11 4.77 -3.05
CA ILE A 72 -8.50 4.34 -3.28
C ILE A 72 -8.87 4.45 -4.76
N GLN A 73 -8.44 5.53 -5.42
CA GLN A 73 -8.66 5.70 -6.86
C GLN A 73 -7.99 4.57 -7.66
N LEU A 74 -6.75 4.24 -7.34
CA LEU A 74 -5.99 3.16 -7.98
C LEU A 74 -6.64 1.79 -7.77
N ALA A 75 -7.23 1.53 -6.59
CA ALA A 75 -7.95 0.29 -6.32
C ALA A 75 -9.13 0.08 -7.31
N ASN A 76 -9.93 1.13 -7.53
CA ASN A 76 -11.05 1.09 -8.47
C ASN A 76 -10.57 1.06 -9.93
N LEU A 77 -9.54 1.83 -10.28
CA LEU A 77 -8.97 1.82 -11.63
C LEU A 77 -8.35 0.48 -12.00
N ALA A 78 -7.80 -0.25 -11.03
CA ALA A 78 -7.27 -1.58 -11.24
C ALA A 78 -8.35 -2.57 -11.69
N GLU A 79 -9.56 -2.49 -11.13
CA GLU A 79 -10.71 -3.31 -11.56
C GLU A 79 -11.09 -3.01 -13.00
N GLU A 80 -11.19 -1.73 -13.35
CA GLU A 80 -11.54 -1.31 -14.72
C GLU A 80 -10.44 -1.72 -15.72
N ASN A 81 -9.17 -1.66 -15.31
CA ASN A 81 -8.07 -2.15 -16.11
C ASN A 81 -8.13 -3.69 -16.32
N GLU A 82 -8.41 -4.48 -15.29
CA GLU A 82 -8.58 -5.94 -15.44
C GLU A 82 -9.78 -6.29 -16.34
N LYS A 83 -10.91 -5.57 -16.19
CA LYS A 83 -12.07 -5.72 -17.10
C LYS A 83 -11.67 -5.42 -18.54
N ALA A 84 -10.98 -4.32 -18.79
CA ALA A 84 -10.51 -3.97 -20.13
C ALA A 84 -9.54 -5.01 -20.71
N LEU A 85 -8.59 -5.51 -19.90
CA LEU A 85 -7.65 -6.56 -20.30
C LEU A 85 -8.34 -7.88 -20.68
N SER A 86 -9.52 -8.17 -20.09
CA SER A 86 -10.33 -9.34 -20.46
C SER A 86 -11.10 -9.18 -21.78
N MET A 87 -11.19 -7.96 -22.32
CA MET A 87 -11.96 -7.63 -23.53
C MET A 87 -11.03 -7.45 -24.74
N ARG A 88 -11.34 -8.13 -25.85
CA ARG A 88 -10.47 -8.14 -27.05
C ARG A 88 -10.31 -6.78 -27.76
N TRP A 89 -11.32 -5.92 -27.71
CA TRP A 89 -11.40 -4.69 -28.49
C TRP A 89 -11.48 -3.42 -27.63
N THR A 90 -11.17 -3.55 -26.35
CA THR A 90 -11.21 -2.46 -25.38
C THR A 90 -9.78 -2.11 -24.97
N LYS A 91 -9.49 -0.83 -24.82
CA LYS A 91 -8.25 -0.36 -24.20
C LYS A 91 -8.62 0.48 -22.98
N PHE A 92 -7.92 0.24 -21.89
CA PHE A 92 -8.03 1.08 -20.70
C PHE A 92 -7.36 2.43 -20.98
N ASP A 93 -8.04 3.52 -20.66
CA ASP A 93 -7.49 4.87 -20.76
C ASP A 93 -6.61 5.16 -19.55
N LEU A 94 -5.32 5.36 -19.80
CA LEU A 94 -4.32 5.60 -18.76
C LEU A 94 -4.27 7.05 -18.28
N THR A 95 -5.03 7.97 -18.88
CA THR A 95 -4.94 9.41 -18.58
C THR A 95 -5.07 9.72 -17.09
N LEU A 96 -6.07 9.15 -16.41
CA LEU A 96 -6.26 9.37 -14.97
C LEU A 96 -5.15 8.71 -14.12
N VAL A 97 -4.58 7.59 -14.59
CA VAL A 97 -3.44 6.95 -13.93
C VAL A 97 -2.19 7.83 -14.07
N ASP A 98 -1.96 8.44 -15.23
CA ASP A 98 -0.87 9.38 -15.45
C ASP A 98 -1.01 10.61 -14.53
N GLU A 99 -2.22 11.19 -14.41
CA GLU A 99 -2.50 12.30 -13.50
C GLU A 99 -2.22 11.95 -12.03
N ILE A 100 -2.70 10.79 -11.58
CA ILE A 100 -2.43 10.28 -10.22
C ILE A 100 -0.94 10.05 -10.01
N GLN A 101 -0.25 9.42 -10.97
CA GLN A 101 1.19 9.17 -10.90
C GLN A 101 1.96 10.49 -10.77
N GLN A 102 1.63 11.51 -11.57
CA GLN A 102 2.25 12.83 -11.48
C GLN A 102 1.95 13.52 -10.16
N SER A 103 0.74 13.37 -9.63
CA SER A 103 0.40 13.91 -8.31
C SER A 103 1.29 13.30 -7.21
N ILE A 104 1.48 11.97 -7.21
CA ILE A 104 2.36 11.28 -6.25
C ILE A 104 3.84 11.67 -6.45
N ILE A 105 4.29 11.81 -7.71
CA ILE A 105 5.66 12.23 -8.02
C ILE A 105 5.92 13.67 -7.57
N ASN A 106 4.94 14.57 -7.69
CA ASN A 106 5.11 15.98 -7.32
C ASN A 106 4.73 16.26 -5.86
N TRP A 107 4.13 15.29 -5.16
CA TRP A 107 3.82 15.40 -3.75
C TRP A 107 5.09 15.64 -2.93
N LYS A 108 4.99 16.62 -2.04
CA LYS A 108 6.06 17.00 -1.12
C LYS A 108 5.70 16.51 0.26
N ASN A 109 6.51 15.59 0.76
CA ASN A 109 6.45 15.17 2.14
C ASN A 109 6.96 16.31 3.03
N VAL A 110 6.27 16.54 4.15
CA VAL A 110 6.61 17.63 5.06
C VAL A 110 7.91 17.27 5.76
N VAL A 111 9.01 17.90 5.33
CA VAL A 111 10.26 17.89 6.07
C VAL A 111 10.11 18.92 7.17
N LEU A 112 10.00 18.47 8.42
CA LEU A 112 9.99 19.37 9.55
C LEU A 112 11.39 19.96 9.72
N GLU A 113 11.45 21.28 9.84
CA GLU A 113 12.69 21.99 10.13
C GLU A 113 13.18 21.62 11.52
N PHE A 114 14.50 21.64 11.71
CA PHE A 114 15.09 21.41 13.02
C PHE A 114 14.61 22.51 13.98
N ASP A 115 14.02 22.07 15.09
CA ASP A 115 13.51 22.95 16.14
C ASP A 115 14.23 22.59 17.45
N ASP A 116 15.05 23.51 17.96
CA ASP A 116 15.79 23.34 19.22
C ASP A 116 14.87 23.17 20.44
N SER A 117 13.57 23.45 20.30
CA SER A 117 12.60 23.37 21.40
C SER A 117 11.95 22.00 21.59
N ILE A 118 12.07 21.08 20.62
CA ILE A 118 11.48 19.75 20.70
C ILE A 118 12.45 18.71 21.28
N SER A 119 11.90 17.73 22.00
CA SER A 119 12.69 16.64 22.59
C SER A 119 13.31 15.72 21.52
N GLU A 120 14.36 14.99 21.88
CA GLU A 120 14.97 13.98 21.02
C GLU A 120 13.97 12.91 20.54
N GLU A 121 13.08 12.44 21.42
CA GLU A 121 12.08 11.45 21.04
C GLU A 121 11.09 11.98 20.00
N GLU A 122 10.69 13.25 20.13
CA GLU A 122 9.82 13.92 19.16
C GLU A 122 10.51 14.06 17.80
N MET A 123 11.81 14.42 17.77
CA MET A 123 12.59 14.44 16.53
C MET A 123 12.64 13.07 15.86
N HIS A 124 12.90 12.00 16.64
CA HIS A 124 12.91 10.65 16.11
C HIS A 124 11.53 10.22 15.59
N HIS A 125 10.46 10.57 16.31
CA HIS A 125 9.09 10.30 15.89
C HIS A 125 8.77 10.98 14.55
N GLN A 126 9.12 12.26 14.41
CA GLN A 126 8.93 13.02 13.17
C GLN A 126 9.69 12.39 11.99
N ARG A 127 10.91 11.89 12.22
CA ARG A 127 11.68 11.14 11.21
C ARG A 127 11.02 9.82 10.83
N ASP A 128 10.51 9.07 11.80
CA ASP A 128 9.79 7.83 11.54
C ASP A 128 8.52 8.08 10.71
N VAL A 129 7.78 9.16 11.01
CA VAL A 129 6.59 9.61 10.25
C VAL A 129 6.96 9.98 8.82
N TYR A 130 8.00 10.79 8.64
CA TYR A 130 8.49 11.19 7.32
C TYR A 130 8.83 9.97 6.45
N HIS A 131 9.63 9.07 7.00
CA HIS A 131 10.08 7.88 6.28
C HIS A 131 8.93 6.93 5.98
N CYS A 132 8.05 6.62 6.93
CA CYS A 132 6.87 5.79 6.68
C CYS A 132 5.94 6.38 5.61
N SER A 133 5.83 7.71 5.54
CA SER A 133 5.07 8.39 4.49
C SER A 133 5.70 8.19 3.10
N GLU A 134 7.03 8.27 2.99
CA GLU A 134 7.73 7.97 1.72
C GLU A 134 7.59 6.50 1.31
N VAL A 135 7.50 5.56 2.26
CA VAL A 135 7.24 4.13 1.93
C VAL A 135 5.93 4.00 1.16
N TRP A 136 4.87 4.69 1.59
CA TRP A 136 3.60 4.71 0.85
C TRP A 136 3.73 5.32 -0.54
N ARG A 137 4.45 6.46 -0.67
CA ARG A 137 4.70 7.09 -1.97
C ARG A 137 5.31 6.09 -2.96
N TYR A 138 6.42 5.45 -2.59
CA TYR A 138 7.10 4.52 -3.49
C TYR A 138 6.36 3.19 -3.64
N GLY A 139 5.60 2.76 -2.63
CA GLY A 139 4.71 1.60 -2.74
C GLY A 139 3.61 1.81 -3.78
N LEU A 140 2.98 3.00 -3.79
CA LEU A 140 1.98 3.35 -4.79
C LEU A 140 2.59 3.53 -6.19
N LEU A 141 3.76 4.15 -6.32
CA LEU A 141 4.47 4.23 -7.60
C LEU A 141 4.88 2.85 -8.14
N THR A 142 5.26 1.94 -7.24
CA THR A 142 5.52 0.53 -7.57
C THR A 142 4.24 -0.14 -8.08
N TYR A 143 3.11 0.04 -7.38
CA TYR A 143 1.82 -0.48 -7.83
C TYR A 143 1.45 0.04 -9.22
N ILE A 144 1.55 1.35 -9.44
CA ILE A 144 1.22 1.98 -10.72
C ILE A 144 2.05 1.35 -11.84
N ALA A 145 3.38 1.31 -11.65
CA ALA A 145 4.31 0.74 -12.61
C ALA A 145 4.00 -0.73 -12.94
N ARG A 146 3.62 -1.50 -11.92
CA ARG A 146 3.42 -2.95 -12.02
C ARG A 146 2.06 -3.35 -12.57
N VAL A 147 0.99 -2.62 -12.22
CA VAL A 147 -0.39 -2.98 -12.58
C VAL A 147 -0.84 -2.34 -13.89
N PHE A 148 -0.43 -1.10 -14.16
CA PHE A 148 -0.94 -0.35 -15.31
C PHE A 148 0.04 -0.25 -16.48
N TYR A 149 1.35 -0.25 -16.22
CA TYR A 149 2.36 -0.06 -17.29
C TYR A 149 3.15 -1.31 -17.65
N TRP A 150 3.12 -2.35 -16.83
CA TRP A 150 3.78 -3.60 -17.16
C TRP A 150 2.85 -4.51 -17.95
N LYS A 151 3.28 -4.88 -19.15
CA LYS A 151 2.63 -5.95 -19.91
C LYS A 151 3.27 -7.26 -19.49
N ARG A 152 2.46 -8.18 -18.92
CA ARG A 152 2.88 -9.41 -18.22
C ARG A 152 3.77 -10.39 -19.02
N HIS A 153 4.01 -10.15 -20.31
CA HIS A 153 4.87 -10.97 -21.18
C HIS A 153 6.09 -10.19 -21.74
N GLU A 154 6.28 -8.96 -21.30
CA GLU A 154 7.43 -8.12 -21.61
C GLU A 154 8.31 -7.98 -20.36
N PRO A 155 9.58 -7.59 -20.48
CA PRO A 155 10.41 -7.29 -19.32
C PRO A 155 9.77 -6.22 -18.42
N PRO A 156 9.89 -6.33 -17.08
CA PRO A 156 9.34 -5.35 -16.16
C PRO A 156 9.92 -3.94 -16.38
N PRO A 157 9.14 -2.87 -16.16
CA PRO A 157 9.63 -1.51 -16.18
C PRO A 157 10.87 -1.31 -15.29
N SER A 158 11.93 -0.69 -15.84
CA SER A 158 13.20 -0.44 -15.12
C SER A 158 13.08 0.44 -13.87
N LYS A 159 11.97 1.18 -13.74
CA LYS A 159 11.65 1.98 -12.56
C LYS A 159 11.26 1.14 -11.33
N LEU A 160 10.84 -0.11 -11.52
CA LEU A 160 10.36 -0.98 -10.42
C LEU A 160 11.46 -1.26 -9.37
N PRO A 161 12.67 -1.74 -9.74
CA PRO A 161 13.74 -1.93 -8.76
C PRO A 161 14.15 -0.64 -8.05
N TYR A 162 14.09 0.50 -8.75
CA TYR A 162 14.41 1.81 -8.18
C TYR A 162 13.40 2.21 -7.09
N TYR A 163 12.10 2.15 -7.37
CA TYR A 163 11.07 2.46 -6.37
C TYR A 163 11.08 1.46 -5.21
N ALA A 164 11.29 0.17 -5.50
CA ALA A 164 11.41 -0.86 -4.48
C ALA A 164 12.56 -0.57 -3.51
N ARG A 165 13.73 -0.20 -4.05
CA ARG A 165 14.88 0.17 -3.24
C ARG A 165 14.58 1.36 -2.32
N LEU A 166 14.00 2.44 -2.86
CA LEU A 166 13.67 3.63 -2.07
C LEU A 166 12.67 3.32 -0.95
N ALA A 167 11.61 2.55 -1.24
CA ALA A 167 10.65 2.13 -0.22
C ALA A 167 11.32 1.34 0.91
N ILE A 168 12.18 0.37 0.58
CA ILE A 168 12.86 -0.48 1.57
C ILE A 168 13.89 0.32 2.37
N GLU A 169 14.64 1.23 1.72
CA GLU A 169 15.58 2.14 2.41
C GLU A 169 14.86 3.06 3.40
N HIS A 170 13.68 3.58 3.05
CA HIS A 170 12.88 4.38 3.98
C HIS A 170 12.38 3.56 5.18
N VAL A 171 11.91 2.32 4.98
CA VAL A 171 11.58 1.44 6.13
C VAL A 171 12.80 1.21 7.02
N ASN A 172 13.97 0.97 6.44
CA ASN A 172 15.21 0.75 7.19
C ASN A 172 15.71 2.00 7.93
N ALA A 173 15.33 3.19 7.47
CA ALA A 173 15.67 4.45 8.12
C ALA A 173 14.78 4.77 9.33
N CYS A 174 13.59 4.16 9.43
CA CYS A 174 12.77 4.23 10.63
C CYS A 174 13.34 3.36 11.74
N ARG A 175 13.07 3.71 13.00
CA ARG A 175 13.35 2.84 14.15
C ARG A 175 12.46 1.59 14.06
N HIS A 176 13.08 0.41 14.14
CA HIS A 176 12.36 -0.87 14.02
C HIS A 176 11.28 -1.09 15.09
N THR A 177 11.37 -0.41 16.23
CA THR A 177 10.38 -0.43 17.31
C THR A 177 9.25 0.58 17.15
N ALA A 178 9.35 1.51 16.19
CA ALA A 178 8.38 2.58 16.02
C ALA A 178 7.03 1.99 15.57
N PRO A 179 5.93 2.19 16.32
CA PRO A 179 4.63 1.60 15.98
C PRO A 179 4.12 1.94 14.58
N VAL A 180 4.51 3.11 14.06
CA VAL A 180 4.15 3.59 12.71
C VAL A 180 4.70 2.69 11.60
N GLN A 181 5.86 2.05 11.81
CA GLN A 181 6.41 1.09 10.85
C GLN A 181 5.44 -0.06 10.60
N ARG A 182 4.63 -0.47 11.59
CA ARG A 182 3.68 -1.57 11.43
C ARG A 182 2.65 -1.32 10.32
N GLN A 183 2.32 -0.06 10.07
CA GLN A 183 1.26 0.34 9.16
C GLN A 183 1.68 0.34 7.67
N VAL A 184 2.98 0.26 7.37
CA VAL A 184 3.47 0.32 5.98
C VAL A 184 3.62 -1.03 5.28
N LEU A 185 3.12 -2.13 5.89
CA LEU A 185 3.33 -3.48 5.37
C LEU A 185 2.87 -3.64 3.92
N LEU A 186 1.70 -3.10 3.53
CA LEU A 186 1.24 -3.23 2.15
C LEU A 186 2.23 -2.60 1.17
N ALA A 187 2.63 -1.36 1.43
CA ALA A 187 3.57 -0.64 0.57
C ALA A 187 4.94 -1.35 0.52
N LEU A 188 5.40 -1.89 1.66
CA LEU A 188 6.62 -2.68 1.72
C LEU A 188 6.49 -4.03 1.00
N PHE A 189 5.33 -4.69 1.04
CA PHE A 189 5.07 -5.93 0.32
C PHE A 189 5.14 -5.70 -1.19
N LEU A 190 4.53 -4.61 -1.69
CA LEU A 190 4.60 -4.23 -3.10
C LEU A 190 6.04 -3.99 -3.53
N ALA A 191 6.81 -3.21 -2.76
CA ALA A 191 8.24 -2.99 -3.01
C ALA A 191 9.07 -4.28 -2.93
N GLY A 192 8.84 -5.09 -1.90
CA GLY A 192 9.54 -6.36 -1.65
C GLY A 192 9.34 -7.37 -2.78
N SER A 193 8.19 -7.32 -3.44
CA SER A 193 7.89 -8.19 -4.60
C SER A 193 8.78 -7.89 -5.80
N GLU A 194 9.32 -6.67 -5.90
CA GLU A 194 10.09 -6.21 -7.06
C GLU A 194 11.61 -6.22 -6.83
N THR A 195 12.08 -6.53 -5.62
CA THR A 195 13.51 -6.57 -5.33
C THR A 195 14.15 -7.93 -5.64
N THR A 196 15.29 -7.90 -6.32
CA THR A 196 16.15 -9.05 -6.56
C THR A 196 17.37 -9.06 -5.65
N ASP A 197 17.61 -7.97 -4.91
CA ASP A 197 18.78 -7.80 -4.05
C ASP A 197 18.63 -8.64 -2.76
N PRO A 198 19.55 -9.59 -2.49
CA PRO A 198 19.47 -10.46 -1.31
C PRO A 198 19.49 -9.69 0.02
N PHE A 199 20.22 -8.58 0.11
CA PHE A 199 20.29 -7.73 1.30
C PHE A 199 18.95 -7.05 1.57
N LEU A 200 18.31 -6.51 0.52
CA LEU A 200 16.99 -5.90 0.64
C LEU A 200 15.92 -6.95 1.00
N ARG A 201 15.96 -8.14 0.38
CA ARG A 201 15.07 -9.26 0.75
C ARG A 201 15.23 -9.64 2.23
N GLN A 202 16.46 -9.70 2.73
CA GLN A 202 16.73 -10.00 4.13
C GLN A 202 16.20 -8.91 5.07
N SER A 203 16.26 -7.63 4.69
CA SER A 203 15.65 -6.53 5.42
C SER A 203 14.13 -6.70 5.52
N VAL A 204 13.44 -6.98 4.42
CA VAL A 204 11.99 -7.20 4.40
C VAL A 204 11.58 -8.41 5.27
N ARG A 205 12.35 -9.51 5.22
CA ARG A 205 12.14 -10.67 6.10
C ARG A 205 12.26 -10.30 7.58
N ARG A 206 13.28 -9.50 7.95
CA ARG A 206 13.46 -9.04 9.34
C ARG A 206 12.29 -8.20 9.81
N TYR A 207 11.83 -7.27 8.98
CA TYR A 207 10.65 -6.46 9.26
C TYR A 207 9.42 -7.36 9.52
N CYS A 208 9.11 -8.29 8.62
CA CYS A 208 7.93 -9.15 8.76
C CYS A 208 8.04 -10.07 9.99
N ARG A 209 9.23 -10.62 10.25
CA ARG A 209 9.48 -11.45 11.43
C ARG A 209 9.27 -10.69 12.73
N TYR A 210 9.82 -9.48 12.82
CA TYR A 210 9.68 -8.63 14.00
C TYR A 210 8.22 -8.32 14.28
N TRP A 211 7.48 -7.80 13.30
CA TRP A 211 6.08 -7.40 13.50
C TRP A 211 5.13 -8.58 13.67
N SER A 212 5.42 -9.74 13.07
CA SER A 212 4.70 -10.99 13.34
C SER A 212 4.79 -11.38 14.83
N GLN A 213 6.01 -11.30 15.40
CA GLN A 213 6.24 -11.61 16.81
C GLN A 213 5.64 -10.57 17.77
N GLN A 214 5.73 -9.28 17.43
CA GLN A 214 5.27 -8.21 18.32
C GLN A 214 3.76 -7.97 18.29
N SER A 215 3.13 -8.07 17.12
CA SER A 215 1.72 -7.73 16.96
C SER A 215 0.76 -8.91 17.18
N GLY A 216 1.26 -10.15 17.07
CA GLY A 216 0.43 -11.35 17.07
C GLY A 216 -0.44 -11.51 15.81
N TYR A 217 -0.38 -10.58 14.86
CA TYR A 217 -1.13 -10.65 13.61
C TYR A 217 -0.41 -11.54 12.59
N GLN A 218 -1.15 -12.53 12.07
CA GLN A 218 -0.62 -13.48 11.08
C GLN A 218 -0.28 -12.81 9.73
N LEU A 219 -0.83 -11.64 9.44
CA LEU A 219 -0.65 -10.91 8.19
C LEU A 219 0.83 -10.69 7.82
N PHE A 220 1.72 -10.45 8.80
CA PHE A 220 3.15 -10.29 8.55
C PHE A 220 3.82 -11.61 8.15
N ALA A 221 3.45 -12.71 8.79
CA ALA A 221 3.95 -14.04 8.44
C ALA A 221 3.44 -14.46 7.05
N THR A 222 2.18 -14.17 6.75
CA THR A 222 1.58 -14.42 5.43
C THR A 222 2.29 -13.61 4.34
N ALA A 223 2.54 -12.32 4.58
CA ALA A 223 3.28 -11.47 3.64
C ALA A 223 4.70 -11.99 3.39
N ALA A 224 5.43 -12.40 4.45
CA ALA A 224 6.77 -12.98 4.32
C ALA A 224 6.75 -14.27 3.49
N SER A 225 5.82 -15.19 3.76
CA SER A 225 5.67 -16.43 3.01
C SER A 225 5.39 -16.17 1.53
N LEU A 226 4.53 -15.21 1.22
CA LEU A 226 4.20 -14.87 -0.16
C LEU A 226 5.37 -14.22 -0.89
N LEU A 227 6.16 -13.38 -0.22
CA LEU A 227 7.39 -12.82 -0.78
C LEU A 227 8.44 -13.91 -1.06
N ASP A 228 8.60 -14.88 -0.16
CA ASP A 228 9.51 -16.00 -0.38
C ASP A 228 9.11 -16.83 -1.61
N GLU A 229 7.82 -17.04 -1.84
CA GLU A 229 7.30 -17.70 -3.05
C GLU A 229 7.56 -16.87 -4.32
N ILE A 230 7.29 -15.56 -4.30
CA ILE A 230 7.59 -14.66 -5.42
C ILE A 230 9.08 -14.72 -5.77
N TRP A 231 9.94 -14.68 -4.76
CA TRP A 231 11.38 -14.70 -4.93
C TRP A 231 11.93 -16.05 -5.43
N ALA A 232 11.29 -17.16 -5.05
CA ALA A 232 11.61 -18.49 -5.54
C ALA A 232 11.21 -18.65 -7.01
N GLU A 233 9.97 -18.28 -7.37
CA GLU A 233 9.50 -18.32 -8.76
C GLU A 233 10.36 -17.43 -9.66
N ALA A 234 10.81 -16.27 -9.15
CA ALA A 234 11.68 -15.38 -9.90
C ALA A 234 13.09 -15.95 -10.13
N ALA A 235 13.55 -16.86 -9.26
CA ALA A 235 14.83 -17.54 -9.43
C ALA A 235 14.74 -18.72 -10.41
N GLU A 236 13.56 -19.35 -10.51
CA GLU A 236 13.29 -20.48 -11.42
C GLU A 236 12.92 -20.01 -12.84
N SER A 237 12.36 -18.80 -12.98
CA SER A 237 12.03 -18.20 -14.27
C SER A 237 13.30 -17.95 -15.09
N LEU A 238 13.52 -18.78 -16.12
CA LEU A 238 14.57 -18.58 -17.13
C LEU A 238 14.27 -17.37 -18.04
N ASP A 239 13.02 -16.91 -18.05
CA ASP A 239 12.57 -15.81 -18.89
C ASP A 239 12.71 -14.47 -18.16
N SER A 240 13.19 -13.45 -18.87
CA SER A 240 13.34 -12.06 -18.39
C SER A 240 12.01 -11.33 -18.16
N VAL A 241 10.89 -12.07 -18.23
CA VAL A 241 9.52 -11.56 -18.15
C VAL A 241 9.17 -11.16 -16.72
N GLY A 242 9.76 -11.78 -15.69
CA GLY A 242 9.53 -11.43 -14.28
C GLY A 242 8.19 -11.94 -13.71
N VAL A 243 8.10 -12.05 -12.38
CA VAL A 243 7.00 -12.77 -11.71
C VAL A 243 5.83 -11.87 -11.34
N TRP A 244 4.65 -12.14 -11.87
CA TRP A 244 3.44 -11.42 -11.47
C TRP A 244 2.94 -11.90 -10.09
N TRP A 245 3.14 -11.08 -9.06
CA TRP A 245 2.65 -11.40 -7.72
C TRP A 245 1.12 -11.58 -7.65
N GLY A 246 0.38 -10.95 -8.58
CA GLY A 246 -1.08 -11.04 -8.61
C GLY A 246 -1.59 -12.46 -8.87
N SER A 247 -0.94 -13.24 -9.74
CA SER A 247 -1.37 -14.62 -10.00
C SER A 247 -1.16 -15.53 -8.79
N LEU A 248 -0.11 -15.30 -8.01
CA LEU A 248 0.13 -16.03 -6.75
C LEU A 248 -0.95 -15.72 -5.72
N ILE A 249 -1.30 -14.44 -5.56
CA ILE A 249 -2.41 -14.03 -4.68
C ILE A 249 -3.72 -14.68 -5.14
N ASP A 250 -4.06 -14.57 -6.43
CA ASP A 250 -5.31 -15.10 -6.98
C ASP A 250 -5.41 -16.62 -6.82
N SER A 251 -4.31 -17.34 -7.04
CA SER A 251 -4.22 -18.79 -6.85
C SER A 251 -4.47 -19.20 -5.40
N LYS A 252 -3.87 -18.48 -4.45
CA LYS A 252 -4.10 -18.76 -3.03
C LYS A 252 -5.53 -18.41 -2.58
N GLN A 253 -6.14 -17.36 -3.15
CA GLN A 253 -7.54 -17.03 -2.88
C GLN A 253 -8.49 -18.11 -3.42
N LYS A 254 -8.19 -18.71 -4.58
CA LYS A 254 -9.00 -19.78 -5.18
C LYS A 254 -8.87 -21.13 -4.45
N SER A 255 -7.67 -21.46 -3.96
CA SER A 255 -7.41 -22.73 -3.25
C SER A 255 -7.96 -22.76 -1.83
N GLN A 256 -8.14 -21.59 -1.20
CA GLN A 256 -8.91 -21.48 0.04
C GLN A 256 -10.41 -21.57 -0.30
N HIS A 257 -10.99 -22.78 -0.26
CA HIS A 257 -12.40 -23.09 -0.53
C HIS A 257 -13.46 -22.36 0.33
N GLN A 258 -13.11 -21.29 1.06
CA GLN A 258 -14.01 -20.39 1.77
C GLN A 258 -13.44 -18.97 1.73
N LYS A 259 -14.16 -18.03 1.10
CA LYS A 259 -14.30 -16.56 1.31
C LYS A 259 -13.25 -15.78 2.16
N ARG A 260 -11.99 -16.19 2.25
CA ARG A 260 -10.93 -15.49 2.98
C ARG A 260 -10.04 -14.82 1.95
N ARG A 261 -10.24 -13.51 1.76
CA ARG A 261 -9.36 -12.68 0.93
C ARG A 261 -8.03 -12.48 1.66
N PHE A 262 -6.93 -12.33 0.90
CA PHE A 262 -5.67 -11.89 1.51
C PHE A 262 -5.83 -10.46 1.98
N CYS A 263 -5.46 -10.21 3.22
CA CYS A 263 -5.63 -8.90 3.81
C CYS A 263 -4.37 -8.45 4.53
N PHE A 264 -4.10 -7.16 4.43
CA PHE A 264 -2.98 -6.49 5.07
C PHE A 264 -3.56 -5.42 5.98
N GLY A 265 -3.83 -5.78 7.24
CA GLY A 265 -4.47 -4.93 8.26
C GLY A 265 -5.01 -5.69 9.47
#